data_AF-A0A9D2XDU5-F1
#
_entry.id   AF-A0A9D2XDU5-F1
#
_cell.length_a   1.000
_cell.length_b   1.000
_cell.length_c   1.000
_cell.angle_alpha   90.00
_cell.angle_beta   90.00
_cell.angle_gamma   90.00
#
_symmetry.space_group_name_H-M   'P 1'
#
loop_
_entity.id
_entity.type
_entity.pdbx_description
1 polymer ?
#
loop_
_entity_poly.entity_id
_entity_poly.type
_entity_poly.pdbx_seq_one_letter_code
_entity_poly.pdbx_strand_id
1 'polypeptide(L)'
;MNEDENGEKKAKRFLELLENSWRNSVSVNAHQTIKERRWNQKDDIPLTKDVIALRDHLRKLEDEAKAELKHGFSLAASKNETVLSQLIIFNKRREGEASRLTLDTYKEANTSSLNEDIFETLSTLEKELSKQLTRIEIRGKRGRKVPMLFTDQMKDSISLLIDTREEAGIPAENPFLFARSGGMTNICGSDSLQKHAEASQAEHPELLRSTKLRKQVATLCQLLDLDEQELEHVARFLGHDIRVHGDFYRQTDKTFQITKISKLLFAMEQGPGTLKRKNLGTLELSKCEDITGSSHNVSQ
;
A
#
# COMPACT_ATOMS: atom_id res chain seq x y z
N MET A 1 14.39 58.53 13.38
CA MET A 1 14.16 58.22 11.95
C MET A 1 15.23 57.28 11.35
N ASN A 2 16.52 57.41 11.68
CA ASN A 2 17.57 56.54 11.11
C ASN A 2 17.65 55.09 11.68
N GLU A 3 17.11 54.83 12.87
CA GLU A 3 17.17 53.49 13.47
C GLU A 3 16.19 52.49 12.83
N ASP A 4 14.97 52.93 12.51
CA ASP A 4 13.96 52.11 11.82
C ASP A 4 14.42 51.70 10.41
N GLU A 5 15.05 52.63 9.69
CA GLU A 5 15.53 52.39 8.33
C GLU A 5 16.70 51.40 8.29
N ASN A 6 17.55 51.41 9.33
CA ASN A 6 18.61 50.42 9.51
C ASN A 6 18.05 49.05 9.92
N GLY A 7 17.01 49.03 10.76
CA GLY A 7 16.27 47.82 11.12
C GLY A 7 15.65 47.14 9.91
N GLU A 8 14.99 47.91 9.04
CA GLU A 8 14.37 47.43 7.80
C GLU A 8 15.42 46.83 6.84
N LYS A 9 16.56 47.52 6.65
CA LYS A 9 17.67 47.01 5.82
C LYS A 9 18.25 45.71 6.36
N LYS A 10 18.43 45.59 7.68
CA LYS A 10 18.91 44.35 8.31
C LYS A 10 17.91 43.21 8.13
N ALA A 11 16.61 43.48 8.28
CA ALA A 11 15.56 42.48 8.11
C ALA A 11 15.47 41.96 6.66
N LYS A 12 15.54 42.85 5.66
CA LYS A 12 15.56 42.45 4.24
C LYS A 12 16.76 41.57 3.92
N ARG A 13 17.95 41.98 4.38
CA ARG A 13 19.18 41.21 4.18
C ARG A 13 19.13 39.85 4.90
N PHE A 14 18.50 39.78 6.06
CA PHE A 14 18.27 38.50 6.75
C PHE A 14 17.32 37.59 5.95
N LEU A 15 16.21 38.10 5.42
CA LEU A 15 15.29 37.31 4.59
C LEU A 15 15.97 36.80 3.32
N GLU A 16 16.78 37.62 2.64
CA GLU A 16 17.58 37.19 1.49
C GLU A 16 18.59 36.11 1.87
N LEU A 17 19.29 36.26 2.99
CA LEU A 17 20.21 35.23 3.48
C LEU A 17 19.47 33.96 3.88
N LEU A 18 18.29 34.08 4.48
CA LEU A 18 17.44 32.96 4.86
C LEU A 18 17.00 32.20 3.61
N GLU A 19 16.41 32.86 2.61
CA GLU A 19 15.97 32.21 1.36
C GLU A 19 17.13 31.52 0.64
N ASN A 20 18.29 32.18 0.55
CA ASN A 20 19.46 31.65 -0.15
C ASN A 20 20.14 30.49 0.61
N SER A 21 20.15 30.53 1.95
CA SER A 21 20.93 29.57 2.76
C SER A 21 20.08 28.44 3.33
N TRP A 22 18.77 28.63 3.53
CA TRP A 22 17.88 27.68 4.22
C TRP A 22 17.87 26.31 3.56
N ARG A 23 17.87 26.28 2.23
CA ARG A 23 17.89 25.02 1.47
C ARG A 23 19.11 24.19 1.82
N ASN A 24 20.30 24.80 1.86
CA ASN A 24 21.56 24.10 2.07
C ASN A 24 21.85 23.85 3.56
N SER A 25 21.53 24.81 4.43
CA SER A 25 21.85 24.72 5.86
C SER A 25 20.82 23.94 6.66
N VAL A 26 19.54 23.93 6.25
CA VAL A 26 18.46 23.28 7.00
C VAL A 26 17.86 22.13 6.21
N SER A 27 17.42 22.37 4.98
CA SER A 27 16.69 21.34 4.23
C SER A 27 17.59 20.17 3.86
N VAL A 28 18.79 20.41 3.30
CA VAL A 28 19.74 19.34 2.94
C VAL A 28 20.14 18.54 4.17
N ASN A 29 20.54 19.21 5.26
CA ASN A 29 20.93 18.55 6.51
C ASN A 29 19.78 17.73 7.11
N ALA A 30 18.56 18.27 7.16
CA ALA A 30 17.39 17.52 7.64
C ALA A 30 17.10 16.29 6.77
N HIS A 31 17.16 16.42 5.44
CA HIS A 31 16.97 15.29 4.53
C HIS A 31 18.08 14.23 4.70
N GLN A 32 19.32 14.67 4.89
CA GLN A 32 20.45 13.78 5.12
C GLN A 32 20.29 13.03 6.45
N THR A 33 20.00 13.71 7.55
CA THR A 33 19.73 13.07 8.85
C THR A 33 18.56 12.08 8.76
N ILE A 34 17.50 12.39 8.02
CA ILE A 34 16.37 11.46 7.79
C ILE A 34 16.82 10.23 7.00
N LYS A 35 17.68 10.40 5.98
CA LYS A 35 18.23 9.29 5.19
C LYS A 35 19.17 8.42 6.01
N GLU A 36 20.08 9.03 6.78
CA GLU A 36 21.04 8.35 7.65
C GLU A 36 20.35 7.46 8.69
N ARG A 37 19.28 7.97 9.31
CA ARG A 37 18.44 7.18 10.25
C ARG A 37 17.79 5.97 9.60
N ARG A 38 17.65 5.94 8.27
CA ARG A 38 16.99 4.85 7.52
C ARG A 38 17.97 3.81 6.96
N TRP A 39 19.28 4.06 6.96
CA TRP A 39 20.26 3.19 6.27
C TRP A 39 20.23 1.73 6.75
N ASN A 40 20.13 1.50 8.06
CA ASN A 40 20.14 0.16 8.65
C ASN A 40 18.82 -0.19 9.34
N GLN A 41 17.72 0.48 8.98
CA GLN A 41 16.43 0.16 9.55
C GLN A 41 16.02 -1.27 9.12
N LYS A 42 15.39 -2.01 10.04
CA LYS A 42 14.82 -3.33 9.74
C LYS A 42 13.84 -3.21 8.57
N ASP A 43 13.80 -4.26 7.75
CA ASP A 43 12.86 -4.33 6.64
C ASP A 43 11.44 -4.23 7.17
N ASP A 44 10.66 -3.39 6.49
CA ASP A 44 9.34 -3.00 6.94
C ASP A 44 8.24 -3.56 6.03
N ILE A 45 8.53 -4.70 5.40
CA ILE A 45 7.63 -5.40 4.49
C ILE A 45 6.90 -6.49 5.30
N PRO A 46 5.56 -6.51 5.29
CA PRO A 46 4.80 -7.53 5.99
C PRO A 46 5.00 -8.90 5.34
N LEU A 47 5.02 -9.94 6.15
CA LEU A 47 5.05 -11.32 5.67
C LEU A 47 3.71 -11.67 5.01
N THR A 48 3.74 -12.48 3.95
CA THR A 48 2.53 -12.93 3.27
C THR A 48 1.58 -13.68 4.21
N LYS A 49 2.14 -14.48 5.14
CA LYS A 49 1.36 -15.20 6.16
C LYS A 49 0.60 -14.25 7.09
N ASP A 50 1.18 -13.11 7.46
CA ASP A 50 0.54 -12.12 8.33
C ASP A 50 -0.60 -11.39 7.61
N VAL A 51 -0.41 -11.09 6.31
CA VAL A 51 -1.47 -10.51 5.47
C VAL A 51 -2.64 -11.49 5.30
N ILE A 52 -2.35 -12.79 5.16
CA ILE A 52 -3.37 -13.85 5.12
C ILE A 52 -4.10 -13.95 6.46
N ALA A 53 -3.37 -13.98 7.58
CA ALA A 53 -3.96 -14.03 8.92
C ALA A 53 -4.94 -12.86 9.16
N LEU A 54 -4.56 -11.64 8.76
CA LEU A 54 -5.44 -10.47 8.84
C LEU A 54 -6.65 -10.58 7.90
N ARG A 55 -6.47 -11.04 6.67
CA ARG A 55 -7.59 -11.26 5.75
C ARG A 55 -8.60 -12.25 6.33
N ASP A 56 -8.11 -13.37 6.87
CA ASP A 56 -8.95 -14.44 7.37
C ASP A 56 -9.67 -14.01 8.66
N HIS A 57 -8.99 -13.27 9.54
CA HIS A 57 -9.61 -12.60 10.69
C HIS A 57 -10.76 -11.67 10.27
N LEU A 58 -10.54 -10.82 9.26
CA LEU A 58 -11.57 -9.88 8.80
C LEU A 58 -12.75 -10.57 8.13
N ARG A 59 -12.52 -11.66 7.38
CA ARG A 59 -13.60 -12.46 6.79
C ARG A 59 -14.44 -13.14 7.86
N LYS A 60 -13.79 -13.73 8.86
CA LYS A 60 -14.47 -14.32 10.01
C LYS A 60 -15.38 -13.31 10.72
N LEU A 61 -14.86 -12.11 11.00
CA LEU A 61 -15.65 -11.04 11.61
C LEU A 61 -16.82 -10.59 10.74
N GLU A 62 -16.65 -10.55 9.42
CA GLU A 62 -17.72 -10.22 8.48
C GLU A 62 -18.81 -11.30 8.46
N ASP A 63 -18.43 -12.58 8.43
CA ASP A 63 -19.38 -13.70 8.43
C ASP A 63 -20.17 -13.77 9.74
N GLU A 64 -19.49 -13.62 10.88
CA GLU A 64 -20.11 -13.49 12.21
C GLU A 64 -21.08 -12.31 12.25
N ALA A 65 -20.64 -11.15 11.74
CA ALA A 65 -21.46 -9.95 11.68
C ALA A 65 -22.71 -10.12 10.80
N LYS A 66 -22.60 -10.82 9.65
CA LYS A 66 -23.72 -11.15 8.77
C LYS A 66 -24.68 -12.14 9.42
N ALA A 67 -24.18 -13.10 10.18
CA ALA A 67 -25.01 -14.06 10.90
C ALA A 67 -25.82 -13.37 12.02
N GLU A 68 -25.19 -12.51 12.82
CA GLU A 68 -25.85 -11.76 13.89
C GLU A 68 -26.99 -10.86 13.37
N LEU A 69 -26.82 -10.26 12.19
CA LEU A 69 -27.84 -9.39 11.58
C LEU A 69 -29.12 -10.13 11.23
N LYS A 70 -29.07 -11.45 11.05
CA LYS A 70 -30.26 -12.29 10.85
C LYS A 70 -31.04 -12.54 12.15
N HIS A 71 -30.46 -12.27 13.32
CA HIS A 71 -31.01 -12.63 14.63
C HIS A 71 -31.38 -11.44 15.53
N GLY A 72 -31.16 -10.20 15.10
CA GLY A 72 -31.52 -8.99 15.85
C GLY A 72 -30.32 -8.07 16.11
N PHE A 73 -30.57 -6.77 16.04
CA PHE A 73 -29.55 -5.71 15.90
C PHE A 73 -28.91 -5.28 17.22
N SER A 74 -27.56 -5.26 17.29
CA SER A 74 -26.83 -4.62 18.39
C SER A 74 -25.40 -4.13 18.07
N LEU A 75 -24.80 -4.49 16.92
CA LEU A 75 -23.35 -4.27 16.70
C LEU A 75 -22.97 -3.57 15.38
N ALA A 76 -23.83 -2.71 14.81
CA ALA A 76 -23.55 -2.05 13.53
C ALA A 76 -22.22 -1.24 13.49
N ALA A 77 -21.78 -0.70 14.64
CA ALA A 77 -20.55 0.09 14.72
C ALA A 77 -19.25 -0.71 14.49
N SER A 78 -19.17 -1.99 14.89
CA SER A 78 -17.95 -2.80 14.65
C SER A 78 -17.82 -3.28 13.20
N LYS A 79 -18.90 -3.18 12.42
CA LYS A 79 -19.02 -3.76 11.07
C LYS A 79 -18.45 -2.85 9.99
N ASN A 80 -18.59 -1.52 10.16
CA ASN A 80 -18.02 -0.53 9.25
C ASN A 80 -16.49 -0.59 9.19
N GLU A 81 -15.82 -0.79 10.33
CA GLU A 81 -14.35 -0.86 10.42
C GLU A 81 -13.80 -2.10 9.69
N THR A 82 -14.47 -3.25 9.86
CA THR A 82 -14.08 -4.51 9.22
C THR A 82 -14.12 -4.38 7.69
N VAL A 83 -15.24 -3.91 7.13
CA VAL A 83 -15.39 -3.75 5.66
C VAL A 83 -14.41 -2.73 5.11
N LEU A 84 -14.19 -1.61 5.82
CA LEU A 84 -13.17 -0.62 5.44
C LEU A 84 -11.77 -1.25 5.40
N SER A 85 -11.40 -2.02 6.43
CA SER A 85 -10.10 -2.69 6.49
C SER A 85 -9.91 -3.72 5.38
N GLN A 86 -10.95 -4.51 5.09
CA GLN A 86 -10.92 -5.44 3.96
C GLN A 86 -10.69 -4.71 2.64
N LEU A 87 -11.41 -3.61 2.42
CA LEU A 87 -11.29 -2.82 1.19
C LEU A 87 -9.87 -2.26 1.02
N ILE A 88 -9.26 -1.76 2.11
CA ILE A 88 -7.88 -1.24 2.10
C ILE A 88 -6.88 -2.36 1.80
N ILE A 89 -7.03 -3.54 2.44
CA ILE A 89 -6.11 -4.66 2.27
C ILE A 89 -6.23 -5.27 0.87
N PHE A 90 -7.45 -5.45 0.36
CA PHE A 90 -7.68 -6.04 -0.94
C PHE A 90 -7.08 -5.18 -2.05
N ASN A 91 -7.31 -3.87 -1.99
CA ASN A 91 -6.77 -2.93 -2.99
C ASN A 91 -5.32 -2.52 -2.72
N LYS A 92 -4.77 -2.85 -1.55
CA LYS A 92 -3.46 -2.36 -1.06
C LYS A 92 -3.32 -0.84 -1.22
N ARG A 93 -4.44 -0.11 -1.10
CA ARG A 93 -4.57 1.33 -1.37
C ARG A 93 -4.19 2.16 -0.16
N ARG A 94 -4.06 3.48 -0.35
CA ARG A 94 -3.97 4.43 0.77
C ARG A 94 -5.27 4.38 1.58
N GLU A 95 -5.14 4.20 2.88
CA GLU A 95 -6.24 4.07 3.82
C GLU A 95 -7.19 5.28 3.77
N GLY A 96 -6.64 6.48 3.58
CA GLY A 96 -7.41 7.71 3.46
C GLY A 96 -8.24 7.83 2.18
N GLU A 97 -7.91 7.09 1.12
CA GLU A 97 -8.71 7.07 -0.12
C GLU A 97 -9.98 6.24 0.09
N ALA A 98 -9.86 5.08 0.74
CA ALA A 98 -11.01 4.24 1.09
C ALA A 98 -11.89 4.88 2.18
N SER A 99 -11.27 5.44 3.23
CA SER A 99 -12.05 5.98 4.36
C SER A 99 -12.84 7.23 4.01
N ARG A 100 -12.41 8.03 3.02
CA ARG A 100 -13.11 9.24 2.58
C ARG A 100 -14.14 9.00 1.48
N LEU A 101 -14.41 7.74 1.13
CA LEU A 101 -15.45 7.39 0.17
C LEU A 101 -16.81 7.89 0.66
N THR A 102 -17.55 8.60 -0.19
CA THR A 102 -18.90 9.10 0.12
C THR A 102 -19.98 8.20 -0.43
N LEU A 103 -21.18 8.28 0.16
CA LEU A 103 -22.38 7.57 -0.31
C LEU A 103 -22.69 7.95 -1.76
N ASP A 104 -22.67 9.23 -2.09
CA ASP A 104 -22.97 9.72 -3.43
C ASP A 104 -21.98 9.16 -4.45
N THR A 105 -20.67 9.20 -4.15
CA THR A 105 -19.64 8.63 -5.03
C THR A 105 -19.86 7.13 -5.26
N TYR A 106 -20.30 6.41 -4.23
CA TYR A 106 -20.56 4.97 -4.33
C TYR A 106 -21.84 4.66 -5.12
N LYS A 107 -22.91 5.43 -4.92
CA LYS A 107 -24.21 5.24 -5.59
C LYS A 107 -24.19 5.70 -7.05
N GLU A 108 -23.50 6.80 -7.33
CA GLU A 108 -23.31 7.35 -8.68
C GLU A 108 -22.17 6.68 -9.44
N ALA A 109 -21.47 5.74 -8.80
CA ALA A 109 -20.37 5.02 -9.41
C ALA A 109 -20.83 4.39 -10.72
N ASN A 110 -20.23 4.81 -11.82
CA ASN A 110 -20.54 4.26 -13.13
C ASN A 110 -20.02 2.81 -13.20
N THR A 111 -20.94 1.86 -13.01
CA THR A 111 -20.73 0.42 -13.26
C THR A 111 -21.04 0.05 -14.71
N SER A 112 -20.78 0.98 -15.64
CA SER A 112 -20.96 0.79 -17.08
C SER A 112 -20.50 -0.58 -17.52
N SER A 113 -21.32 -1.21 -18.36
CA SER A 113 -21.04 -2.51 -18.94
C SER A 113 -19.65 -2.51 -19.57
N LEU A 114 -18.93 -3.61 -19.34
CA LEU A 114 -17.67 -3.88 -20.02
C LEU A 114 -17.91 -3.75 -21.53
N ASN A 115 -16.97 -3.15 -22.24
CA ASN A 115 -17.03 -3.11 -23.69
C ASN A 115 -17.02 -4.56 -24.22
N GLU A 116 -18.05 -4.94 -24.97
CA GLU A 116 -18.27 -6.32 -25.42
C GLU A 116 -17.12 -6.79 -26.32
N ASP A 117 -16.65 -5.96 -27.25
CA ASP A 117 -15.52 -6.29 -28.13
C ASP A 117 -14.25 -6.58 -27.32
N ILE A 118 -13.95 -5.75 -26.31
CA ILE A 118 -12.80 -6.00 -25.42
C ILE A 118 -13.03 -7.27 -24.61
N PHE A 119 -14.23 -7.44 -24.06
CA PHE A 119 -14.58 -8.60 -23.24
C PHE A 119 -14.39 -9.91 -24.01
N GLU A 120 -14.72 -9.97 -25.29
CA GLU A 120 -14.52 -11.17 -26.12
C GLU A 120 -13.05 -11.55 -26.28
N THR A 121 -12.15 -10.56 -26.36
CA THR A 121 -10.69 -10.78 -26.49
C THR A 121 -10.02 -11.29 -25.20
N LEU A 122 -10.69 -11.18 -24.06
CA LEU A 122 -10.15 -11.61 -22.77
C LEU A 122 -10.07 -13.15 -22.67
N SER A 123 -9.06 -13.61 -21.94
CA SER A 123 -8.94 -15.01 -21.54
C SER A 123 -10.09 -15.43 -20.61
N THR A 124 -10.29 -16.74 -20.45
CA THR A 124 -11.33 -17.29 -19.57
C THR A 124 -11.20 -16.79 -18.14
N LEU A 125 -9.97 -16.68 -17.62
CA LEU A 125 -9.72 -16.19 -16.28
C LEU A 125 -10.04 -14.70 -16.15
N GLU A 126 -9.64 -13.87 -17.13
CA GLU A 126 -9.94 -12.43 -17.12
C GLU A 126 -11.43 -12.15 -17.25
N LYS A 127 -12.15 -12.95 -18.04
CA LYS A 127 -13.62 -12.91 -18.13
C LYS A 127 -14.27 -13.22 -16.78
N GLU A 128 -13.75 -14.19 -16.04
CA GLU A 128 -14.29 -14.52 -14.72
C GLU A 128 -13.97 -13.42 -13.70
N LEU A 129 -12.74 -12.93 -13.66
CA LEU A 129 -12.32 -11.86 -12.77
C LEU A 129 -13.12 -10.57 -13.00
N SER A 130 -13.39 -10.22 -14.26
CA SER A 130 -14.16 -9.03 -14.62
C SER A 130 -15.65 -9.13 -14.24
N LYS A 131 -16.19 -10.35 -14.08
CA LYS A 131 -17.54 -10.56 -13.53
C LYS A 131 -17.56 -10.46 -12.00
N GLN A 132 -16.55 -11.01 -11.33
CA GLN A 132 -16.50 -11.08 -9.87
C GLN A 132 -16.04 -9.78 -9.19
N LEU A 133 -15.38 -8.88 -9.94
CA LEU A 133 -14.82 -7.64 -9.42
C LEU A 133 -15.49 -6.43 -10.05
N THR A 134 -16.06 -5.56 -9.21
CA THR A 134 -16.61 -4.27 -9.64
C THR A 134 -15.59 -3.17 -9.44
N ARG A 135 -15.29 -2.41 -10.48
CA ARG A 135 -14.40 -1.24 -10.44
C ARG A 135 -15.21 0.03 -10.20
N ILE A 136 -14.90 0.74 -9.12
CA ILE A 136 -15.49 2.06 -8.79
C ILE A 136 -14.38 3.11 -8.86
N GLU A 137 -14.67 4.25 -9.49
CA GLU A 137 -13.77 5.40 -9.52
C GLU A 137 -14.04 6.30 -8.32
N ILE A 138 -13.01 6.48 -7.48
CA ILE A 138 -13.07 7.33 -6.30
C ILE A 138 -12.19 8.57 -6.48
N ARG A 139 -12.43 9.60 -5.66
CA ARG A 139 -11.64 10.84 -5.68
C ARG A 139 -10.34 10.69 -4.89
N GLY A 140 -9.22 10.68 -5.60
CA GLY A 140 -7.88 10.70 -5.02
C GLY A 140 -7.39 12.10 -4.65
N LYS A 141 -6.14 12.16 -4.17
CA LYS A 141 -5.47 13.43 -3.83
C LYS A 141 -5.45 14.35 -5.05
N ARG A 142 -5.70 15.66 -4.82
CA ARG A 142 -5.77 16.70 -5.87
C ARG A 142 -6.85 16.44 -6.95
N GLY A 143 -7.90 15.67 -6.62
CA GLY A 143 -9.01 15.42 -7.53
C GLY A 143 -8.72 14.43 -8.66
N ARG A 144 -7.60 13.71 -8.61
CA ARG A 144 -7.32 12.62 -9.55
C ARG A 144 -8.38 11.52 -9.39
N LYS A 145 -8.87 10.95 -10.50
CA LYS A 145 -9.73 9.76 -10.46
C LYS A 145 -8.90 8.52 -10.20
N VAL A 146 -9.41 7.65 -9.35
CA VAL A 146 -8.63 6.57 -8.77
C VAL A 146 -9.49 5.30 -8.74
N PRO A 147 -9.11 4.22 -9.44
CA PRO A 147 -9.90 2.99 -9.42
C PRO A 147 -9.74 2.21 -8.11
N MET A 148 -10.83 1.63 -7.65
CA MET A 148 -10.89 0.71 -6.51
C MET A 148 -11.78 -0.48 -6.87
N LEU A 149 -11.32 -1.68 -6.56
CA LEU A 149 -11.99 -2.94 -6.84
C LEU A 149 -12.77 -3.40 -5.61
N PHE A 150 -13.97 -3.90 -5.85
CA PHE A 150 -14.90 -4.41 -4.86
C PHE A 150 -15.31 -5.83 -5.27
N THR A 151 -15.30 -6.75 -4.31
CA THR A 151 -15.89 -8.08 -4.49
C THR A 151 -17.40 -8.00 -4.26
N ASP A 152 -18.15 -8.99 -4.75
CA ASP A 152 -19.59 -9.09 -4.47
C ASP A 152 -19.88 -9.14 -2.97
N GLN A 153 -19.09 -9.92 -2.22
CA GLN A 153 -19.19 -10.00 -0.77
C GLN A 153 -19.05 -8.63 -0.07
N MET A 154 -18.11 -7.79 -0.53
CA MET A 154 -17.94 -6.42 0.00
C MET A 154 -19.12 -5.53 -0.34
N LYS A 155 -19.67 -5.65 -1.56
CA LYS A 155 -20.85 -4.88 -1.97
C LYS A 155 -22.06 -5.25 -1.12
N ASP A 156 -22.31 -6.53 -0.89
CA ASP A 156 -23.41 -6.99 -0.03
C ASP A 156 -23.29 -6.41 1.39
N SER A 157 -22.07 -6.43 1.93
CA SER A 157 -21.79 -5.81 3.23
C SER A 157 -22.01 -4.30 3.20
N ILE A 158 -21.56 -3.62 2.16
CA ILE A 158 -21.77 -2.17 2.02
C ILE A 158 -23.26 -1.83 1.92
N SER A 159 -24.04 -2.57 1.14
CA SER A 159 -25.49 -2.38 1.06
C SER A 159 -26.14 -2.49 2.44
N LEU A 160 -25.77 -3.52 3.20
CA LEU A 160 -26.25 -3.71 4.57
C LEU A 160 -25.84 -2.56 5.51
N LEU A 161 -24.62 -2.03 5.36
CA LEU A 161 -24.16 -0.86 6.12
C LEU A 161 -24.94 0.42 5.77
N ILE A 162 -25.36 0.57 4.52
CA ILE A 162 -26.19 1.69 4.07
C ILE A 162 -27.61 1.56 4.64
N ASP A 163 -28.20 0.36 4.58
CA ASP A 163 -29.57 0.11 5.03
C ASP A 163 -29.72 0.28 6.55
N THR A 164 -28.67 -0.02 7.31
CA THR A 164 -28.68 -0.03 8.78
C THR A 164 -28.08 1.25 9.39
N ARG A 165 -27.85 2.27 8.55
CA ARG A 165 -27.14 3.50 8.91
C ARG A 165 -27.82 4.30 10.02
N GLU A 166 -29.14 4.45 9.95
CA GLU A 166 -29.93 5.20 10.94
C GLU A 166 -29.91 4.50 12.30
N GLU A 167 -30.13 3.18 12.31
CA GLU A 167 -30.08 2.33 13.51
C GLU A 167 -28.69 2.32 14.16
N ALA A 168 -27.63 2.47 13.35
CA ALA A 168 -26.25 2.60 13.82
C ALA A 168 -25.94 3.96 14.48
N GLY A 169 -26.92 4.87 14.56
CA GLY A 169 -26.77 6.21 15.13
C GLY A 169 -25.87 7.11 14.27
N ILE A 170 -25.84 6.88 12.96
CA ILE A 170 -25.08 7.73 12.03
C ILE A 170 -25.99 8.86 11.56
N PRO A 171 -25.59 10.14 11.71
CA PRO A 171 -26.37 11.27 11.22
C PRO A 171 -26.65 11.19 9.71
N ALA A 172 -27.86 11.56 9.29
CA ALA A 172 -28.29 11.53 7.89
C ALA A 172 -27.44 12.48 7.02
N GLU A 173 -26.96 13.58 7.61
CA GLU A 173 -26.13 14.58 6.95
C GLU A 173 -24.69 14.10 6.72
N ASN A 174 -24.23 13.04 7.41
CA ASN A 174 -22.87 12.55 7.24
C ASN A 174 -22.71 11.93 5.84
N PRO A 175 -21.84 12.46 4.96
CA PRO A 175 -21.75 12.00 3.58
C PRO A 175 -20.92 10.72 3.42
N PHE A 176 -20.17 10.30 4.44
CA PHE A 176 -19.20 9.22 4.31
C PHE A 176 -19.86 7.84 4.33
N LEU A 177 -19.41 6.97 3.42
CA LEU A 177 -19.82 5.56 3.40
C LEU A 177 -19.44 4.90 4.73
N PHE A 178 -18.16 5.01 5.09
CA PHE A 178 -17.61 4.52 6.35
C PHE A 178 -17.65 5.61 7.43
N ALA A 179 -18.85 5.99 7.82
CA ALA A 179 -19.10 7.01 8.83
C ALA A 179 -18.88 6.50 10.27
N ARG A 180 -18.46 7.41 11.15
CA ARG A 180 -18.41 7.16 12.60
C ARG A 180 -19.80 7.40 13.20
N SER A 181 -20.22 6.51 14.10
CA SER A 181 -21.47 6.68 14.87
C SER A 181 -21.41 7.96 15.71
N GLY A 182 -22.52 8.71 15.75
CA GLY A 182 -22.65 9.95 16.52
C GLY A 182 -21.80 11.14 16.02
N GLY A 183 -21.16 11.05 14.85
CA GLY A 183 -20.29 12.09 14.33
C GLY A 183 -20.48 12.38 12.85
N MET A 184 -19.99 13.55 12.42
CA MET A 184 -19.97 13.99 11.01
C MET A 184 -18.67 13.62 10.28
N THR A 185 -17.88 12.73 10.87
CA THR A 185 -16.57 12.31 10.35
C THR A 185 -16.60 10.86 9.90
N ASN A 186 -15.59 10.49 9.12
CA ASN A 186 -15.35 9.11 8.71
C ASN A 186 -14.47 8.35 9.72
N ILE A 187 -14.50 7.03 9.61
CA ILE A 187 -13.60 6.14 10.35
C ILE A 187 -12.15 6.37 9.87
N CYS A 188 -11.21 6.39 10.81
CA CYS A 188 -9.79 6.43 10.47
C CYS A 188 -9.35 5.06 9.98
N GLY A 189 -9.02 4.94 8.69
CA GLY A 189 -8.58 3.67 8.11
C GLY A 189 -7.26 3.15 8.70
N SER A 190 -6.39 4.02 9.22
CA SER A 190 -5.16 3.61 9.90
C SER A 190 -5.46 2.93 11.23
N ASP A 191 -6.34 3.53 12.03
CA ASP A 191 -6.71 3.01 13.36
C ASP A 191 -7.48 1.70 13.21
N SER A 192 -8.38 1.63 12.23
CA SER A 192 -9.13 0.41 11.90
C SER A 192 -8.19 -0.74 11.50
N LEU A 193 -7.25 -0.49 10.58
CA LEU A 193 -6.27 -1.51 10.20
C LEU A 193 -5.41 -1.95 11.37
N GLN A 194 -4.96 -1.00 12.20
CA GLN A 194 -4.15 -1.30 13.37
C GLN A 194 -4.89 -2.21 14.35
N LYS A 195 -6.13 -1.87 14.69
CA LYS A 195 -6.99 -2.65 15.58
C LYS A 195 -7.16 -4.09 15.09
N HIS A 196 -7.47 -4.28 13.81
CA HIS A 196 -7.65 -5.62 13.25
C HIS A 196 -6.33 -6.37 13.10
N ALA A 197 -5.23 -5.69 12.79
CA ALA A 197 -3.91 -6.29 12.75
C ALA A 197 -3.52 -6.88 14.11
N GLU A 198 -3.68 -6.12 15.19
CA GLU A 198 -3.40 -6.56 16.55
C GLU A 198 -4.28 -7.75 16.97
N ALA A 199 -5.51 -7.84 16.46
CA ALA A 199 -6.43 -8.95 16.71
C ALA A 199 -6.21 -10.19 15.81
N SER A 200 -5.45 -10.06 14.70
CA SER A 200 -5.35 -11.08 13.64
C SER A 200 -4.41 -12.25 13.92
N GLN A 201 -3.80 -12.33 15.11
CA GLN A 201 -2.79 -13.33 15.45
C GLN A 201 -1.58 -13.36 14.49
N ALA A 202 -1.36 -12.27 13.75
CA ALA A 202 -0.18 -12.09 12.91
C ALA A 202 1.09 -12.04 13.78
N GLU A 203 2.22 -12.48 13.22
CA GLU A 203 3.52 -12.43 13.92
C GLU A 203 4.00 -10.99 14.08
N HIS A 204 3.83 -10.18 13.02
CA HIS A 204 4.24 -8.77 12.99
C HIS A 204 3.06 -7.83 12.67
N PRO A 205 2.08 -7.67 13.58
CA PRO A 205 0.90 -6.84 13.36
C PRO A 205 1.25 -5.36 13.14
N GLU A 206 2.39 -4.88 13.63
CA GLU A 206 2.91 -3.52 13.40
C GLU A 206 3.27 -3.24 11.94
N LEU A 207 3.57 -4.28 11.15
CA LEU A 207 3.87 -4.18 9.72
C LEU A 207 2.61 -4.20 8.85
N LEU A 208 1.45 -4.53 9.41
CA LEU A 208 0.17 -4.52 8.71
C LEU A 208 -0.43 -3.10 8.68
N ARG A 209 0.26 -2.19 7.98
CA ARG A 209 -0.18 -0.80 7.74
C ARG A 209 -0.22 -0.54 6.24
N SER A 210 -1.11 0.35 5.77
CA SER A 210 -1.27 0.64 4.33
C SER A 210 0.04 1.00 3.62
N THR A 211 0.92 1.77 4.25
CA THR A 211 2.23 2.14 3.70
C THR A 211 3.13 0.93 3.46
N LYS A 212 3.14 -0.02 4.39
CA LYS A 212 3.95 -1.24 4.33
C LYS A 212 3.34 -2.28 3.38
N LEU A 213 2.01 -2.39 3.36
CA LEU A 213 1.27 -3.20 2.39
C LEU A 213 1.55 -2.75 0.94
N ARG A 214 1.69 -1.44 0.69
CA ARG A 214 2.12 -0.92 -0.62
C ARG A 214 3.57 -1.25 -0.95
N LYS A 215 4.46 -1.27 0.06
CA LYS A 215 5.85 -1.73 -0.13
C LYS A 215 5.89 -3.20 -0.52
N GLN A 216 5.07 -4.05 0.10
CA GLN A 216 4.95 -5.46 -0.27
C GLN A 216 4.57 -5.63 -1.74
N VAL A 217 3.61 -4.86 -2.26
CA VAL A 217 3.27 -4.89 -3.70
C VAL A 217 4.47 -4.47 -4.55
N ALA A 218 5.21 -3.44 -4.16
CA ALA A 218 6.39 -3.01 -4.88
C ALA A 218 7.47 -4.09 -4.94
N THR A 219 7.72 -4.79 -3.83
CA THR A 219 8.63 -5.94 -3.77
C THR A 219 8.15 -7.08 -4.67
N LEU A 220 6.85 -7.40 -4.67
CA LEU A 220 6.30 -8.42 -5.55
C LEU A 220 6.46 -8.07 -7.03
N CYS A 221 6.22 -6.82 -7.42
CA CYS A 221 6.45 -6.37 -8.80
C CYS A 221 7.91 -6.55 -9.24
N GLN A 222 8.89 -6.31 -8.35
CA GLN A 222 10.31 -6.59 -8.64
C GLN A 222 10.59 -8.08 -8.78
N LEU A 223 10.00 -8.91 -7.93
CA LEU A 223 10.20 -10.36 -7.96
C LEU A 223 9.60 -11.00 -9.22
N LEU A 224 8.48 -10.44 -9.70
CA LEU A 224 7.82 -10.85 -10.94
C LEU A 224 8.51 -10.33 -12.20
N ASP A 225 9.53 -9.45 -12.05
CA ASP A 225 10.26 -8.83 -13.16
C ASP A 225 9.34 -8.16 -14.19
N LEU A 226 8.33 -7.44 -13.69
CA LEU A 226 7.34 -6.77 -14.53
C LEU A 226 7.99 -5.73 -15.45
N ASP A 227 7.48 -5.63 -16.68
CA ASP A 227 7.95 -4.63 -17.63
C ASP A 227 7.46 -3.20 -17.29
N GLU A 228 7.95 -2.19 -18.03
CA GLU A 228 7.59 -0.79 -17.76
C GLU A 228 6.08 -0.50 -17.90
N GLN A 229 5.39 -1.18 -18.83
CA GLN A 229 3.96 -1.00 -19.07
C GLN A 229 3.13 -1.66 -17.96
N GLU A 230 3.50 -2.89 -17.56
CA GLU A 230 2.88 -3.61 -16.46
C GLU A 230 3.05 -2.85 -15.13
N LEU A 231 4.26 -2.34 -14.87
CA LEU A 231 4.55 -1.50 -13.72
C LEU A 231 3.71 -0.21 -13.74
N GLU A 232 3.56 0.44 -14.89
CA GLU A 232 2.71 1.63 -15.04
C GLU A 232 1.24 1.34 -14.72
N HIS A 233 0.72 0.18 -15.15
CA HIS A 233 -0.64 -0.24 -14.81
C HIS A 233 -0.84 -0.42 -13.30
N VAL A 234 0.06 -1.16 -12.62
CA VAL A 234 0.00 -1.38 -11.17
C VAL A 234 0.13 -0.06 -10.41
N ALA A 235 1.04 0.79 -10.84
CA ALA A 235 1.27 2.11 -10.28
C ALA A 235 0.05 3.04 -10.33
N ARG A 236 -0.58 3.13 -11.51
CA ARG A 236 -1.80 3.91 -11.71
C ARG A 236 -2.92 3.36 -10.82
N PHE A 237 -2.98 2.03 -10.70
CA PHE A 237 -3.86 1.34 -9.76
C PHE A 237 -3.51 1.54 -8.28
N LEU A 238 -2.30 1.96 -7.92
CA LEU A 238 -1.96 2.30 -6.52
C LEU A 238 -1.96 3.80 -6.25
N GLY A 239 -2.21 4.64 -7.26
CA GLY A 239 -2.30 6.10 -7.12
C GLY A 239 -0.93 6.75 -6.86
N HIS A 240 0.11 6.12 -7.41
CA HIS A 240 1.47 6.64 -7.45
C HIS A 240 1.70 7.43 -8.75
N ASP A 241 2.63 8.38 -8.72
CA ASP A 241 3.06 9.14 -9.89
C ASP A 241 4.23 8.43 -10.59
N ILE A 242 4.38 8.54 -11.91
CA ILE A 242 5.34 7.77 -12.72
C ILE A 242 6.78 7.85 -12.19
N ARG A 243 7.12 9.01 -11.65
CA ARG A 243 8.44 9.32 -11.09
C ARG A 243 8.68 8.69 -9.71
N VAL A 244 7.62 8.45 -8.94
CA VAL A 244 7.68 7.76 -7.65
C VAL A 244 7.97 6.26 -7.88
N HIS A 245 7.78 5.74 -9.09
CA HIS A 245 8.02 4.33 -9.41
C HIS A 245 9.49 3.95 -9.40
N GLY A 246 10.36 4.78 -10.00
CA GLY A 246 11.79 4.51 -10.05
C GLY A 246 12.40 4.33 -8.67
N ASP A 247 12.01 5.16 -7.69
CA ASP A 247 12.65 5.14 -6.37
C ASP A 247 12.01 4.12 -5.40
N PHE A 248 10.70 3.89 -5.48
CA PHE A 248 10.01 2.95 -4.57
C PHE A 248 10.03 1.50 -5.07
N TYR A 249 9.94 1.28 -6.39
CA TYR A 249 9.88 -0.06 -6.98
C TYR A 249 11.25 -0.54 -7.48
N ARG A 250 12.32 0.26 -7.40
CA ARG A 250 13.69 -0.24 -7.60
C ARG A 250 14.49 -0.41 -6.30
N GLN A 251 13.91 -0.08 -5.15
CA GLN A 251 14.49 -0.46 -3.85
C GLN A 251 14.36 -1.98 -3.70
N THR A 252 15.39 -2.70 -4.16
CA THR A 252 15.41 -4.15 -4.11
C THR A 252 15.35 -4.64 -2.68
N ASP A 253 14.49 -5.62 -2.42
CA ASP A 253 14.54 -6.39 -1.18
C ASP A 253 15.99 -6.82 -0.91
N LYS A 254 16.46 -6.71 0.34
CA LYS A 254 17.86 -7.03 0.68
C LYS A 254 18.23 -8.44 0.22
N THR A 255 17.33 -9.40 0.37
CA THR A 255 17.52 -10.79 -0.05
C THR A 255 17.67 -10.88 -1.56
N PHE A 256 16.83 -10.17 -2.32
CA PHE A 256 16.91 -10.14 -3.77
C PHE A 256 18.20 -9.45 -4.26
N GLN A 257 18.57 -8.33 -3.65
CA GLN A 257 19.79 -7.61 -3.96
C GLN A 257 21.02 -8.47 -3.67
N ILE A 258 21.10 -9.07 -2.47
CA ILE A 258 22.18 -10.00 -2.12
C ILE A 258 22.23 -11.11 -3.16
N THR A 259 21.11 -11.77 -3.47
CA THR A 259 21.12 -12.89 -4.42
C THR A 259 21.59 -12.47 -5.82
N LYS A 260 21.04 -11.39 -6.38
CA LYS A 260 21.34 -10.92 -7.74
C LYS A 260 22.76 -10.34 -7.83
N ILE A 261 23.16 -9.53 -6.86
CA ILE A 261 24.49 -8.92 -6.82
C ILE A 261 25.54 -9.98 -6.49
N SER A 262 25.32 -10.88 -5.53
CA SER A 262 26.24 -12.00 -5.27
C SER A 262 26.42 -12.87 -6.51
N LYS A 263 25.37 -13.17 -7.28
CA LYS A 263 25.50 -13.85 -8.58
C LYS A 263 26.44 -13.13 -9.53
N LEU A 264 26.32 -11.80 -9.63
CA LEU A 264 27.21 -10.99 -10.46
C LEU A 264 28.65 -10.99 -9.94
N LEU A 265 28.82 -10.74 -8.63
CA LEU A 265 30.13 -10.66 -7.98
C LEU A 265 30.89 -11.99 -8.11
N PHE A 266 30.25 -13.12 -7.83
CA PHE A 266 30.87 -14.44 -8.01
C PHE A 266 31.17 -14.76 -9.48
N ALA A 267 30.30 -14.35 -10.42
CA ALA A 267 30.57 -14.53 -11.84
C ALA A 267 31.76 -13.69 -12.33
N MET A 268 32.03 -12.53 -11.71
CA MET A 268 33.22 -11.71 -11.96
C MET A 268 34.50 -12.38 -11.44
N GLU A 269 34.44 -13.05 -10.29
CA GLU A 269 35.58 -13.80 -9.73
C GLU A 269 35.98 -15.01 -10.59
N GLN A 270 35.02 -15.65 -11.27
CA GLN A 270 35.28 -16.77 -12.19
C GLN A 270 35.85 -16.36 -13.56
N GLY A 271 36.00 -15.05 -13.82
CA GLY A 271 36.60 -14.50 -15.04
C GLY A 271 35.59 -14.13 -16.16
N PRO A 272 36.05 -13.46 -17.23
CA PRO A 272 35.17 -12.85 -18.24
C PRO A 272 34.42 -13.87 -19.13
N GLY A 273 34.81 -15.15 -19.11
CA GLY A 273 34.16 -16.21 -19.88
C GLY A 273 32.72 -16.50 -19.40
N THR A 274 32.48 -16.40 -18.09
CA THR A 274 31.18 -16.64 -17.44
C THR A 274 30.16 -15.54 -17.69
N LEU A 275 30.63 -14.34 -18.06
CA LEU A 275 29.81 -13.13 -18.29
C LEU A 275 29.42 -12.93 -19.76
N LYS A 276 29.92 -13.75 -20.70
CA LYS A 276 29.65 -13.57 -22.13
C LYS A 276 28.15 -13.78 -22.45
N ARG A 277 27.47 -12.71 -22.86
CA ARG A 277 26.08 -12.69 -23.39
C ARG A 277 24.99 -13.19 -22.44
N LYS A 278 25.23 -13.25 -21.12
CA LYS A 278 24.20 -13.60 -20.14
C LYS A 278 23.62 -12.34 -19.50
N ASN A 279 22.31 -12.32 -19.32
CA ASN A 279 21.65 -11.33 -18.48
C ASN A 279 21.69 -11.77 -16.99
N LEU A 280 21.40 -10.86 -16.06
CA LEU A 280 21.43 -11.16 -14.61
C LEU A 280 20.38 -12.22 -14.17
N GLY A 281 19.36 -12.48 -14.99
CA GLY A 281 18.39 -13.56 -14.78
C GLY A 281 18.92 -14.94 -15.16
N THR A 282 19.74 -15.02 -16.22
CA THR A 282 20.27 -16.25 -16.84
C THR A 282 21.67 -16.62 -16.36
N LEU A 283 22.23 -15.84 -15.43
CA LEU A 283 23.50 -16.12 -14.78
C LEU A 283 23.35 -17.32 -13.84
N GLU A 284 23.74 -18.49 -14.34
CA GLU A 284 23.92 -19.70 -13.55
C GLU A 284 25.33 -19.75 -12.98
N LEU A 285 25.41 -19.83 -11.66
CA LEU A 285 26.64 -20.15 -10.94
C LEU A 285 26.76 -21.67 -10.84
N SER A 286 27.91 -22.23 -11.20
CA SER A 286 28.33 -23.53 -10.70
C SER A 286 28.35 -23.47 -9.16
N LYS A 287 27.86 -24.51 -8.50
CA LYS A 287 27.68 -24.58 -7.04
C LYS A 287 28.79 -23.86 -6.29
N CYS A 288 28.41 -22.88 -5.47
CA CYS A 288 29.31 -22.21 -4.56
C CYS A 288 29.57 -23.16 -3.38
N GLU A 289 30.56 -24.05 -3.52
CA GLU A 289 30.93 -25.02 -2.48
C GLU A 289 31.62 -24.36 -1.26
N ASP A 290 32.02 -23.09 -1.37
CA ASP A 290 32.80 -22.40 -0.33
C ASP A 290 31.97 -21.63 0.72
N ILE A 291 30.64 -21.55 0.60
CA ILE A 291 29.80 -20.86 1.60
C ILE A 291 29.46 -21.77 2.79
N THR A 292 29.60 -23.09 2.64
CA THR A 292 29.40 -24.07 3.73
C THR A 292 30.73 -24.60 4.25
N GLY A 293 31.56 -23.74 4.84
CA GLY A 293 32.85 -24.13 5.41
C GLY A 293 32.93 -23.89 6.92
N SER A 294 33.08 -24.99 7.68
CA SER A 294 33.58 -25.07 9.06
C SER A 294 32.60 -24.92 10.24
N SER A 295 31.73 -25.91 10.45
CA SER A 295 31.53 -26.49 11.78
C SER A 295 32.66 -27.50 12.02
N HIS A 296 33.78 -27.05 12.60
CA HIS A 296 34.83 -27.95 13.06
C HIS A 296 34.29 -28.82 14.20
N ASN A 297 34.15 -30.11 13.92
CA ASN A 297 34.29 -31.15 14.93
C ASN A 297 35.64 -30.97 15.63
N VAL A 298 35.61 -30.71 16.94
CA VAL A 298 36.71 -31.07 17.83
C VAL A 298 36.14 -32.04 18.83
N SER A 299 36.35 -33.32 18.57
CA SER A 299 36.33 -34.37 19.58
C SER A 299 37.68 -35.05 19.50
N GLN A 300 38.54 -34.74 20.46
CA GLN A 300 39.37 -35.68 21.21
C GLN A 300 39.63 -35.06 22.58
#